data_AF-A0A840BYD6-F1
#
_entry.id   AF-A0A840BYD6-F1
#
_cell.length_a   1.000
_cell.length_b   1.000
_cell.length_c   1.000
_cell.angle_alpha   90.00
_cell.angle_beta   90.00
_cell.angle_gamma   90.00
#
_symmetry.space_group_name_H-M   'P 1'
#
loop_
_entity.id
_entity.type
_entity.pdbx_description
1 polymer ?
#
loop_
_entity_poly.entity_id
_entity_poly.type
_entity_poly.pdbx_seq_one_letter_code
_entity_poly.pdbx_strand_id
1 'polypeptide(L)'
;MSRVAALLTAVAGKLRAARDEANRPVFTEVRVELDRYDLADLVNDSTRAPTARVCFMRSKPVKREDGGLDLDVSVAIVVVAGRQGRANPELSSADLAALGLLDRCTVELMFDPYVGLGQLQAADIGDQLVAVSEQSNKHAVAIALLEAKWRLLDVHIARPAIQAAIETGRNPWTPDGIAIGDGEPEPPRTAGDGT
;
A
#
# COMPACT_ATOMS: atom_id res chain seq x y z
N MET A 1 5.36 -15.85 -6.77
CA MET A 1 5.42 -15.09 -5.50
C MET A 1 3.99 -14.83 -5.04
N SER A 2 3.67 -14.94 -3.74
CA SER A 2 2.31 -14.65 -3.23
C SER A 2 1.96 -13.17 -3.39
N ARG A 3 0.73 -12.84 -3.80
CA ARG A 3 0.27 -11.43 -3.92
C ARG A 3 0.31 -10.69 -2.58
N VAL A 4 0.02 -11.39 -1.48
CA VAL A 4 0.13 -10.82 -0.12
C VAL A 4 1.59 -10.52 0.20
N ALA A 5 2.52 -11.43 -0.10
CA ALA A 5 3.94 -11.20 0.13
C ALA A 5 4.49 -10.04 -0.71
N ALA A 6 4.00 -9.89 -1.95
CA ALA A 6 4.33 -8.75 -2.81
C ALA A 6 3.84 -7.43 -2.20
N LEU A 7 2.60 -7.39 -1.70
CA LEU A 7 2.07 -6.22 -0.99
C LEU A 7 2.93 -5.86 0.23
N LEU A 8 3.20 -6.81 1.13
CA LEU A 8 4.00 -6.55 2.34
C LEU A 8 5.40 -6.03 1.99
N THR A 9 6.02 -6.61 0.97
CA THR A 9 7.36 -6.19 0.50
C THR A 9 7.31 -4.80 -0.13
N ALA A 10 6.25 -4.47 -0.88
CA ALA A 10 6.06 -3.17 -1.50
C ALA A 10 5.85 -2.07 -0.44
N VAL A 11 5.00 -2.33 0.57
CA VAL A 11 4.82 -1.44 1.71
C VAL A 11 6.15 -1.21 2.43
N ALA A 12 6.89 -2.27 2.76
CA ALA A 12 8.20 -2.12 3.39
C ALA A 12 9.19 -1.35 2.51
N GLY A 13 9.19 -1.59 1.19
CA GLY A 13 9.98 -0.85 0.21
C GLY A 13 9.66 0.64 0.22
N LYS A 14 8.38 1.00 0.26
CA LYS A 14 7.92 2.39 0.36
C LYS A 14 8.42 3.06 1.63
N LEU A 15 8.28 2.41 2.78
CA LEU A 15 8.75 2.95 4.06
C LEU A 15 10.29 3.08 4.13
N ARG A 16 11.05 2.15 3.53
CA ARG A 16 12.53 2.30 3.42
C ARG A 16 12.94 3.49 2.54
N ALA A 17 12.13 3.81 1.53
CA ALA A 17 12.36 4.93 0.65
C ALA A 17 11.97 6.28 1.27
N ALA A 18 11.17 6.30 2.34
CA ALA A 18 10.74 7.51 3.02
C ALA A 18 11.93 8.36 3.51
N ARG A 19 11.83 9.68 3.34
CA ARG A 19 12.87 10.65 3.72
C ARG A 19 12.32 11.75 4.62
N ASP A 20 13.09 12.17 5.62
CA ASP A 20 12.77 13.33 6.45
C ASP A 20 12.97 14.65 5.68
N GLU A 21 12.66 15.79 6.30
CA GLU A 21 12.84 17.12 5.70
C GLU A 21 14.31 17.44 5.38
N ALA A 22 15.25 16.80 6.07
CA ALA A 22 16.69 16.87 5.81
C ALA A 22 17.17 15.83 4.78
N ASN A 23 16.24 15.16 4.08
CA ASN A 23 16.49 14.12 3.09
C ASN A 23 17.25 12.88 3.64
N ARG A 24 17.14 12.61 4.93
CA ARG A 24 17.69 11.41 5.57
C ARG A 24 16.63 10.31 5.65
N PRO A 25 17.03 9.02 5.67
CA PRO A 25 16.09 7.93 5.91
C PRO A 25 15.31 8.12 7.21
N VAL A 26 13.99 7.97 7.15
CA VAL A 26 13.10 8.09 8.32
C VAL A 26 13.34 6.95 9.31
N PHE A 27 13.52 5.73 8.79
CA PHE A 27 13.76 4.53 9.56
C PHE A 27 15.18 4.04 9.35
N THR A 28 15.81 3.57 10.42
CA THR A 28 17.10 2.86 10.36
C THR A 28 16.92 1.48 9.73
N GLU A 29 15.78 0.83 10.02
CA GLU A 29 15.46 -0.51 9.55
C GLU A 29 13.95 -0.66 9.34
N VAL A 30 13.57 -1.35 8.25
CA VAL A 30 12.20 -1.76 7.99
C VAL A 30 12.17 -3.24 7.64
N ARG A 31 11.34 -4.02 8.35
CA ARG A 31 11.19 -5.48 8.13
C ARG A 31 9.77 -5.86 7.73
N VAL A 32 9.67 -6.99 7.04
CA VAL A 32 8.38 -7.65 6.78
C VAL A 32 8.33 -8.88 7.67
N GLU A 33 7.25 -9.02 8.44
CA GLU A 33 7.03 -10.15 9.34
C GLU A 33 5.63 -10.74 9.12
N LEU A 34 5.54 -12.07 9.18
CA LEU A 34 4.27 -12.79 9.07
C LEU A 34 3.70 -13.18 10.43
N ASP A 35 4.46 -12.95 11.50
CA ASP A 35 4.07 -13.37 12.84
C ASP A 35 3.12 -12.38 13.50
N ARG A 36 2.38 -12.89 14.49
CA ARG A 36 1.60 -12.04 15.40
C ARG A 36 2.57 -11.11 16.08
N TYR A 37 2.28 -9.82 16.03
CA TYR A 37 2.92 -8.75 16.79
C TYR A 37 3.36 -9.25 18.18
N ASP A 38 4.62 -9.67 18.32
CA ASP A 38 5.18 -10.01 19.63
C ASP A 38 5.76 -8.75 20.22
N LEU A 39 5.01 -8.19 21.17
CA LEU A 39 5.39 -6.96 21.85
C LEU A 39 6.71 -7.13 22.61
N ALA A 40 7.03 -8.34 23.10
CA ALA A 40 8.29 -8.59 23.78
C ALA A 40 9.49 -8.45 22.83
N ASP A 41 9.37 -9.00 21.62
CA ASP A 41 10.41 -8.89 20.59
C ASP A 41 10.58 -7.44 20.12
N LEU A 42 9.48 -6.69 19.98
CA LEU A 42 9.52 -5.28 19.62
C LEU A 42 10.23 -4.43 20.67
N VAL A 43 10.01 -4.73 21.95
CA VAL A 43 10.70 -4.06 23.07
C VAL A 43 12.19 -4.41 23.09
N ASN A 44 12.58 -5.64 22.75
CA ASN A 44 13.99 -6.05 22.64
C ASN A 44 14.72 -5.36 21.46
N ASP A 45 14.01 -5.09 20.36
CA ASP A 45 14.52 -4.37 19.20
C ASP A 45 14.70 -2.85 19.42
N SER A 46 14.37 -2.33 20.62
CA SER A 46 14.50 -0.92 21.03
C SER A 46 15.87 -0.29 20.76
N THR A 47 16.94 -1.09 20.70
CA THR A 47 18.31 -0.61 20.45
C THR A 47 18.52 -0.02 19.05
N ARG A 48 17.61 -0.27 18.10
CA ARG A 48 17.72 0.18 16.70
C ARG A 48 16.78 1.31 16.33
N ALA A 49 15.98 1.83 17.26
CA ALA A 49 15.00 2.86 16.95
C ALA A 49 15.62 4.09 16.27
N PRO A 50 14.94 4.72 15.28
CA PRO A 50 13.59 4.42 14.80
C PRO A 50 13.52 3.24 13.80
N THR A 51 12.67 2.25 14.06
CA THR A 51 12.44 1.11 13.15
C THR A 51 10.96 0.97 12.79
N ALA A 52 10.69 0.27 11.69
CA ALA A 52 9.34 -0.13 11.31
C ALA A 52 9.23 -1.64 11.00
N ARG A 53 8.07 -2.22 11.31
CA ARG A 53 7.71 -3.58 10.90
C ARG A 53 6.38 -3.56 10.15
N VAL A 54 6.34 -4.29 9.05
CA VAL A 54 5.15 -4.49 8.23
C VAL A 54 4.63 -5.90 8.48
N CYS A 55 3.55 -5.99 9.25
CA CYS A 55 3.00 -7.24 9.75
C CYS A 55 1.70 -7.58 9.03
N PHE A 56 1.58 -8.82 8.56
CA PHE A 56 0.31 -9.34 8.07
C PHE A 56 -0.66 -9.53 9.25
N MET A 57 -1.85 -8.91 9.18
CA MET A 57 -2.88 -9.13 10.21
C MET A 57 -3.88 -10.20 9.79
N ARG A 58 -4.54 -9.98 8.65
CA ARG A 58 -5.59 -10.87 8.16
C ARG A 58 -5.81 -10.68 6.67
N SER A 59 -6.37 -11.71 6.04
CA SER A 59 -6.92 -11.63 4.69
C SER A 59 -8.28 -12.31 4.62
N LYS A 60 -9.19 -11.75 3.83
CA LYS A 60 -10.53 -12.28 3.60
C LYS A 60 -10.81 -12.34 2.09
N PRO A 61 -11.23 -13.48 1.53
CA PRO A 61 -11.64 -13.54 0.14
C PRO A 61 -12.96 -12.77 -0.06
N VAL A 62 -13.04 -12.07 -1.19
CA VAL A 62 -14.22 -11.31 -1.61
C VAL A 62 -14.67 -11.85 -2.96
N LYS A 63 -15.89 -12.39 -2.99
CA LYS A 63 -16.47 -12.89 -4.24
C LYS A 63 -16.91 -11.69 -5.09
N ARG A 64 -16.54 -11.72 -6.37
CA ARG A 64 -16.99 -10.75 -7.38
C ARG A 64 -18.28 -11.21 -8.07
N GLU A 65 -18.97 -10.26 -8.69
CA GLU A 65 -20.20 -10.50 -9.45
C GLU A 65 -19.95 -11.40 -10.68
N ASP A 66 -18.78 -11.30 -11.29
CA ASP A 66 -18.35 -12.12 -12.44
C ASP A 66 -17.84 -13.53 -12.04
N GLY A 67 -17.96 -13.90 -10.76
CA GLY A 67 -17.48 -15.18 -10.24
C GLY A 67 -15.99 -15.21 -9.91
N GLY A 68 -15.26 -14.11 -10.09
CA GLY A 68 -13.86 -13.96 -9.65
C GLY A 68 -13.72 -13.84 -8.12
N LEU A 69 -12.47 -13.85 -7.66
CA LEU A 69 -12.13 -13.77 -6.23
C LEU A 69 -11.05 -12.72 -5.97
N ASP A 70 -11.45 -11.60 -5.37
CA ASP A 70 -10.52 -10.62 -4.82
C ASP A 70 -10.13 -11.00 -3.38
N LEU A 71 -9.14 -10.31 -2.83
CA LEU A 71 -8.69 -10.53 -1.46
C LEU A 71 -8.57 -9.20 -0.72
N ASP A 72 -9.38 -9.01 0.32
CA ASP A 72 -9.19 -7.92 1.27
C ASP A 72 -8.06 -8.32 2.22
N VAL A 73 -7.04 -7.49 2.32
CA VAL A 73 -5.85 -7.71 3.16
C VAL A 73 -5.69 -6.53 4.10
N SER A 74 -5.49 -6.83 5.38
CA SER A 74 -5.17 -5.84 6.39
C SER A 74 -3.74 -6.07 6.89
N VAL A 75 -2.99 -4.98 6.96
CA VAL A 75 -1.58 -4.92 7.32
C VAL A 75 -1.42 -3.94 8.47
N ALA A 76 -0.63 -4.31 9.48
CA ALA A 76 -0.20 -3.40 10.53
C ALA A 76 1.20 -2.89 10.20
N ILE A 77 1.37 -1.56 10.24
CA ILE A 77 2.67 -0.91 10.24
C ILE A 77 2.99 -0.52 11.67
N VAL A 78 3.95 -1.21 12.26
CA VAL A 78 4.43 -0.99 13.61
C VAL A 78 5.64 -0.09 13.55
N VAL A 79 5.66 0.99 14.32
CA VAL A 79 6.84 1.85 14.46
C VAL A 79 7.35 1.78 15.90
N VAL A 80 8.66 1.71 16.06
CA VAL A 80 9.33 1.78 17.37
C VAL A 80 10.15 3.06 17.39
N ALA A 81 9.83 3.96 18.32
CA ALA A 81 10.55 5.21 18.54
C ALA A 81 11.32 5.16 19.85
N GLY A 82 12.55 5.68 19.83
CA GLY A 82 13.34 5.89 21.05
C GLY A 82 13.20 7.32 21.56
N ARG A 83 13.52 7.52 22.84
CA ARG A 83 13.62 8.85 23.45
C ARG A 83 14.51 9.78 22.61
N GLN A 84 13.99 10.95 22.28
CA GLN A 84 14.75 12.02 21.64
C GLN A 84 15.00 13.14 22.66
N GLY A 85 16.25 13.31 23.07
CA GLY A 85 16.63 14.36 24.03
C GLY A 85 16.41 13.99 25.49
N ARG A 86 16.17 15.00 26.34
CA ARG A 86 16.01 14.83 27.79
C ARG A 86 14.59 14.40 28.13
N ALA A 87 14.44 13.57 29.16
CA ALA A 87 13.14 13.17 29.67
C ALA A 87 12.34 14.41 30.10
N ASN A 88 11.17 14.59 29.51
CA ASN A 88 10.20 15.60 29.91
C ASN A 88 9.05 14.89 30.67
N PRO A 89 8.73 15.30 31.90
CA PRO A 89 7.67 14.67 32.70
C PRO A 89 6.25 14.92 32.17
N GLU A 90 6.02 15.97 31.37
CA GLU A 90 4.68 16.32 30.88
C GLU A 90 4.35 15.67 29.53
N LEU A 91 5.35 15.50 28.67
CA LEU A 91 5.22 14.92 27.33
C LEU A 91 6.41 14.01 27.05
N SER A 92 6.16 12.72 27.02
CA SER A 92 7.16 11.71 26.67
C SER A 92 7.66 11.91 25.24
N SER A 93 8.96 12.14 25.10
CA SER A 93 9.58 12.40 23.79
C SER A 93 9.45 11.23 22.83
N ALA A 94 9.50 9.98 23.32
CA ALA A 94 9.38 8.80 22.46
C ALA A 94 7.95 8.66 21.93
N ASP A 95 6.94 9.00 22.72
CA ASP A 95 5.53 8.97 22.31
C ASP A 95 5.27 9.98 21.17
N LEU A 96 5.78 11.21 21.31
CA LEU A 96 5.70 12.21 20.25
C LEU A 96 6.45 11.79 18.99
N ALA A 97 7.64 11.19 19.16
CA ALA A 97 8.40 10.67 18.03
C ALA A 97 7.65 9.52 17.33
N ALA A 98 7.01 8.61 18.06
CA ALA A 98 6.21 7.54 17.48
C ALA A 98 5.03 8.07 16.67
N LEU A 99 4.32 9.10 17.17
CA LEU A 99 3.25 9.76 16.43
C LEU A 99 3.78 10.40 15.13
N GLY A 100 4.90 11.13 15.20
CA GLY A 100 5.51 11.70 13.99
C GLY A 100 5.94 10.65 12.95
N LEU A 101 6.39 9.47 13.39
CA LEU A 101 6.68 8.35 12.49
C LEU A 101 5.40 7.78 11.85
N LEU A 102 4.29 7.69 12.60
CA LEU A 102 3.00 7.25 12.06
C LEU A 102 2.43 8.25 11.05
N ASP A 103 2.53 9.54 11.32
CA ASP A 103 2.16 10.60 10.38
C ASP A 103 2.96 10.47 9.09
N ARG A 104 4.26 10.19 9.20
CA ARG A 104 5.10 9.97 8.03
C ARG A 104 4.69 8.73 7.24
N CYS A 105 4.42 7.59 7.90
CA CYS A 105 3.87 6.41 7.24
C CYS A 105 2.57 6.73 6.50
N THR A 106 1.68 7.47 7.14
CA THR A 106 0.38 7.86 6.57
C THR A 106 0.57 8.72 5.32
N VAL A 107 1.43 9.73 5.36
CA VAL A 107 1.74 10.58 4.21
C VAL A 107 2.31 9.77 3.04
N GLU A 108 3.26 8.85 3.30
CA GLU A 108 3.86 8.02 2.25
C GLU A 108 2.83 7.11 1.58
N LEU A 109 1.87 6.57 2.34
CA LEU A 109 0.78 5.74 1.81
C LEU A 109 -0.29 6.58 1.12
N MET A 110 -0.58 7.79 1.58
CA MET A 110 -1.52 8.69 0.90
C MET A 110 -0.96 9.19 -0.44
N PHE A 111 0.36 9.40 -0.52
CA PHE A 111 1.03 9.83 -1.75
C PHE A 111 1.04 8.71 -2.80
N ASP A 112 1.17 7.45 -2.38
CA ASP A 112 1.16 6.29 -3.26
C ASP A 112 0.34 5.15 -2.63
N PRO A 113 -1.00 5.25 -2.71
CA PRO A 113 -1.89 4.30 -2.07
C PRO A 113 -1.88 2.92 -2.71
N TYR A 114 -1.21 2.77 -3.85
CA TYR A 114 -1.02 1.51 -4.56
C TYR A 114 0.33 0.88 -4.29
N VAL A 115 1.23 1.57 -3.57
CA VAL A 115 2.60 1.15 -3.26
C VAL A 115 3.36 0.62 -4.49
N GLY A 116 3.13 1.23 -5.65
CA GLY A 116 3.75 0.84 -6.92
C GLY A 116 3.24 -0.47 -7.54
N LEU A 117 2.09 -1.00 -7.11
CA LEU A 117 1.51 -2.24 -7.61
C LEU A 117 0.20 -1.98 -8.38
N GLY A 118 0.02 -2.60 -9.54
CA GLY A 118 -1.12 -2.30 -10.44
C GLY A 118 -2.43 -3.05 -10.16
N GLN A 119 -2.41 -4.14 -9.38
CA GLN A 119 -3.58 -5.00 -9.13
C GLN A 119 -4.15 -4.82 -7.71
N LEU A 120 -4.25 -3.57 -7.25
CA LEU A 120 -4.87 -3.25 -5.97
C LEU A 120 -5.83 -2.07 -6.10
N GLN A 121 -6.81 -2.02 -5.22
CA GLN A 121 -7.49 -0.78 -4.89
C GLN A 121 -6.57 0.09 -4.02
N ALA A 122 -6.84 1.41 -4.02
CA ALA A 122 -6.13 2.35 -3.16
C ALA A 122 -6.25 1.92 -1.69
N ALA A 123 -5.18 2.13 -0.93
CA ALA A 123 -5.14 1.86 0.50
C ALA A 123 -6.28 2.58 1.24
N ASP A 124 -7.00 1.85 2.08
CA ASP A 124 -7.88 2.39 3.11
C ASP A 124 -7.08 2.46 4.42
N ILE A 125 -6.77 3.68 4.85
CA ILE A 125 -5.96 3.95 6.05
C ILE A 125 -6.88 3.90 7.26
N GLY A 126 -6.66 2.93 8.13
CA GLY A 126 -7.44 2.70 9.32
C GLY A 126 -6.92 3.45 10.54
N ASP A 127 -7.15 2.86 11.70
CA ASP A 127 -6.84 3.48 12.98
C ASP A 127 -5.32 3.51 13.25
N GLN A 128 -4.92 4.53 14.01
CA GLN A 128 -3.61 4.62 14.63
C GLN A 128 -3.73 4.38 16.14
N LEU A 129 -2.81 3.62 16.71
CA LEU A 129 -2.83 3.25 18.13
C LEU A 129 -1.42 3.29 18.73
N VAL A 130 -1.28 3.83 19.94
CA VAL A 130 -0.07 3.65 20.76
C VAL A 130 -0.24 2.41 21.62
N ALA A 131 0.55 1.37 21.35
CA ALA A 131 0.50 0.11 22.12
C ALA A 131 1.39 0.15 23.37
N VAL A 132 2.51 0.86 23.32
CA VAL A 132 3.42 1.03 24.45
C VAL A 132 3.87 2.48 24.49
N SER A 133 3.70 3.12 25.64
CA SER A 133 4.21 4.47 25.89
C SER A 133 5.55 4.42 26.59
N GLU A 134 6.36 5.47 26.42
CA GLU A 134 7.63 5.66 27.14
C GLU A 134 7.46 5.48 28.65
N GLN A 135 6.33 5.94 29.20
CA GLN A 135 6.06 5.91 30.64
C GLN A 135 5.70 4.51 31.15
N SER A 136 5.24 3.63 30.26
CA SER A 136 4.77 2.29 30.63
C SER A 136 5.88 1.24 30.55
N ASN A 137 7.11 1.61 30.20
CA ASN A 137 8.21 0.66 30.06
C ASN A 137 9.57 1.23 30.52
N LYS A 138 10.53 0.33 30.77
CA LYS A 138 11.88 0.70 31.25
C LYS A 138 12.88 0.97 30.12
N HIS A 139 12.48 0.78 28.86
CA HIS A 139 13.35 0.86 27.69
C HIS A 139 13.37 2.26 27.06
N ALA A 140 12.60 3.21 27.62
CA ALA A 140 12.49 4.58 27.11
C ALA A 140 12.13 4.63 25.61
N VAL A 141 11.23 3.72 25.20
CA VAL A 141 10.69 3.64 23.84
C VAL A 141 9.18 3.83 23.83
N ALA A 142 8.64 4.20 22.69
CA ALA A 142 7.21 4.10 22.41
C ALA A 142 7.01 3.22 21.17
N ILE A 143 5.92 2.44 21.18
CA ILE A 143 5.54 1.58 20.07
C ILE A 143 4.13 1.94 19.66
N ALA A 144 3.99 2.28 18.39
CA ALA A 144 2.71 2.68 17.81
C ALA A 144 2.43 1.90 16.52
N LEU A 145 1.16 1.78 16.17
CA LEU A 145 0.65 0.98 15.07
C LEU A 145 -0.24 1.84 14.17
N LEU A 146 -0.18 1.55 12.88
CA LEU A 146 -1.12 2.02 11.88
C LEU A 146 -1.71 0.80 11.15
N GLU A 147 -3.04 0.68 11.12
CA GLU A 147 -3.71 -0.27 10.22
C GLU A 147 -3.85 0.33 8.82
N ALA A 148 -3.49 -0.44 7.79
CA ALA A 148 -3.79 -0.12 6.41
C ALA A 148 -4.38 -1.34 5.68
N LYS A 149 -5.42 -1.11 4.89
CA LYS A 149 -6.18 -2.15 4.20
C LYS A 149 -6.07 -1.97 2.69
N TRP A 150 -5.94 -3.08 1.98
CA TRP A 150 -5.98 -3.11 0.52
C TRP A 150 -6.93 -4.20 0.05
N ARG A 151 -7.59 -3.95 -1.08
CA ARG A 151 -8.20 -5.01 -1.88
C ARG A 151 -7.27 -5.39 -3.03
N LEU A 152 -6.82 -6.63 -3.02
CA LEU A 152 -6.01 -7.21 -4.09
C LEU A 152 -6.96 -7.76 -5.15
N LEU A 153 -6.86 -7.20 -6.35
CA LEU A 153 -7.72 -7.54 -7.46
C LEU A 153 -7.21 -8.79 -8.17
N ASP A 154 -8.08 -9.76 -8.39
CA ASP A 154 -7.78 -10.87 -9.29
C ASP A 154 -8.27 -10.53 -10.70
N VAL A 155 -7.35 -10.06 -11.53
CA VAL A 155 -7.65 -9.76 -12.93
C VAL A 155 -7.41 -11.02 -13.74
N HIS A 156 -8.45 -11.84 -13.86
CA HIS A 156 -8.49 -12.86 -14.90
C HIS A 156 -8.87 -12.17 -16.22
N ILE A 157 -7.97 -12.19 -17.20
CA ILE A 157 -8.36 -11.90 -18.59
C ILE A 157 -9.35 -12.98 -18.98
N ALA A 158 -10.62 -12.61 -19.13
CA ALA A 158 -11.64 -13.55 -19.55
C ALA A 158 -11.19 -14.23 -20.86
N ARG A 159 -11.37 -15.56 -20.95
CA ARG A 159 -11.05 -16.30 -22.17
C ARG A 159 -11.74 -15.60 -23.36
N PRO A 160 -11.13 -15.54 -24.56
CA PRO A 160 -11.65 -14.76 -25.68
C PRO A 160 -13.13 -15.01 -26.02
N ALA A 161 -13.66 -16.20 -25.73
CA ALA A 161 -15.06 -16.54 -25.91
C ALA A 161 -16.04 -15.76 -25.00
N ILE A 162 -15.62 -15.39 -23.78
CA ILE A 162 -16.43 -14.61 -22.82
C ILE A 162 -16.32 -13.11 -23.12
N GLN A 163 -15.16 -12.63 -23.58
CA GLN A 163 -14.99 -11.25 -24.09
C GLN A 163 -15.82 -10.97 -25.35
N ALA A 164 -16.20 -11.99 -26.11
CA ALA A 164 -17.10 -11.85 -27.24
C ALA A 164 -18.59 -11.79 -26.82
N ALA A 165 -18.94 -12.31 -25.65
CA ALA A 165 -20.30 -12.34 -25.13
C ALA A 165 -20.66 -11.10 -24.30
N ILE A 166 -19.67 -10.47 -23.66
CA ILE A 166 -19.78 -9.16 -23.04
C ILE A 166 -19.38 -8.16 -24.13
N GLU A 167 -20.30 -7.34 -24.63
CA GLU A 167 -20.14 -6.42 -25.79
C GLU A 167 -19.07 -5.33 -25.63
N THR A 168 -18.05 -5.52 -24.79
CA THR A 168 -16.94 -4.59 -24.54
C THR A 168 -15.68 -4.93 -25.32
N GLY A 169 -15.66 -6.01 -26.11
CA GLY A 169 -14.39 -6.58 -26.59
C GLY A 169 -14.13 -6.68 -28.09
N ARG A 170 -15.14 -6.64 -29.00
CA ARG A 170 -14.90 -7.04 -30.41
C ARG A 170 -15.74 -6.40 -31.52
N ASN A 171 -16.44 -5.31 -31.26
CA ASN A 171 -16.68 -4.32 -32.33
C ASN A 171 -15.83 -3.11 -31.99
N PRO A 172 -14.61 -2.95 -32.57
CA PRO A 172 -14.09 -1.59 -32.66
C PRO A 172 -15.20 -0.78 -33.34
N TRP A 173 -15.63 0.31 -32.70
CA TRP A 173 -16.39 1.32 -33.43
C TRP A 173 -15.43 1.82 -34.51
N THR A 174 -15.49 1.23 -35.71
CA THR A 174 -14.90 1.79 -36.91
C THR A 174 -15.78 2.98 -37.24
N PRO A 175 -15.33 4.23 -37.04
CA PRO A 175 -16.08 5.37 -37.53
C PRO A 175 -16.26 5.19 -39.04
N ASP A 176 -17.49 5.31 -39.55
CA ASP A 176 -17.84 5.09 -40.96
C ASP A 176 -17.13 6.08 -41.92
N GLY A 177 -16.43 7.07 -41.37
CA GLY A 177 -15.47 7.92 -42.05
C GLY A 177 -14.97 9.01 -41.09
N ILE A 178 -13.89 9.69 -41.48
CA ILE A 178 -13.40 10.88 -40.78
C ILE A 178 -13.64 12.07 -41.71
N ALA A 179 -14.52 12.99 -41.31
CA ALA A 179 -14.64 14.28 -41.97
C ALA A 179 -13.61 15.26 -41.37
N ILE A 180 -12.73 15.83 -42.20
CA ILE A 180 -11.86 16.93 -41.80
C ILE A 180 -12.56 18.23 -42.23
N GLY A 181 -13.30 18.85 -41.30
CA GLY A 181 -14.18 20.01 -41.57
C GLY A 181 -15.64 19.62 -41.87
N ASP A 182 -16.42 20.52 -42.50
CA ASP A 182 -17.84 20.31 -42.86
C ASP A 182 -18.04 19.48 -44.15
N GLY A 183 -17.04 18.71 -44.57
CA GLY A 183 -17.07 17.90 -45.81
C GLY A 183 -17.71 16.52 -45.61
N GLU A 184 -18.13 15.88 -46.71
CA GLU A 184 -18.62 14.49 -46.67
C GLU A 184 -17.51 13.54 -46.18
N PRO A 185 -17.82 12.61 -45.25
CA PRO A 185 -16.84 11.71 -44.67
C PRO A 185 -16.26 10.77 -45.74
N GLU A 186 -14.93 10.72 -45.81
CA GLU A 186 -14.23 9.84 -46.74
C GLU A 186 -14.32 8.39 -46.23
N PRO A 187 -14.75 7.41 -47.07
CA PRO A 187 -14.86 6.03 -46.65
C PRO A 187 -13.48 5.42 -46.35
N PRO A 188 -13.39 4.47 -45.41
CA PRO A 188 -12.12 3.88 -44.99
C PRO A 188 -11.44 3.16 -46.17
N ARG A 189 -10.18 3.53 -46.45
CA ARG A 189 -9.36 2.87 -47.49
C ARG A 189 -9.15 1.40 -47.12
N THR A 190 -9.67 0.50 -47.92
CA THR A 190 -9.39 -0.94 -47.82
C THR A 190 -7.94 -1.21 -48.21
N ALA A 191 -7.18 -1.84 -47.31
CA ALA A 191 -5.85 -2.34 -47.60
C ALA A 191 -5.97 -3.52 -48.58
N GLY A 192 -5.90 -3.24 -49.88
CA GLY A 192 -6.01 -4.25 -50.91
C GLY A 192 -6.19 -3.66 -52.29
N ASP A 193 -5.18 -2.93 -52.78
CA ASP A 193 -4.92 -2.79 -54.21
C ASP A 193 -3.44 -2.48 -54.38
N GLY A 194 -2.69 -3.55 -54.61
CA GLY A 194 -1.25 -3.54 -54.85
C GLY A 194 -0.91 -4.64 -55.85
N THR A 195 -1.15 -4.34 -57.12
CA THR A 195 -0.45 -4.90 -58.28
C THR A 195 -0.21 -3.79 -59.28
#